data_AF-A0A6A6M9N3-F1
#
_entry.id   AF-A0A6A6M9N3-F1
#
_cell.length_a   1.000
_cell.length_b   1.000
_cell.length_c   1.000
_cell.angle_alpha   90.00
_cell.angle_beta   90.00
_cell.angle_gamma   90.00
#
_symmetry.space_group_name_H-M   'P 1'
#
loop_
_entity.id
_entity.type
_entity.pdbx_description
1 polymer ?
#
loop_
_entity_poly.entity_id
_entity_poly.type
_entity_poly.pdbx_seq_one_letter_code
_entity_poly.pdbx_strand_id
1 'polypeptide(L)'
;MLSWSVIEYRAKYEAAGELSHVKDIIKWGTDYFLKTFNHTMDTINTLLHRKTIYLRIIVGVGDASEGSLSPNDLYCWMRPEDIDYPQAVTECHSCSDLVAEMATAVASASIVFKDNKAYTQKLVHGAKILFIFARGGAWLYYATGNSSYLKFATTTGLAKHAGAFWGGPYYGVLSWDNKLTVA
;
A
#
# COMPACT_ATOMS: atom_id res chain seq x y z
N MET A 1 -5.29 -5.45 6.84
CA MET A 1 -5.80 -6.52 7.73
C MET A 1 -6.24 -6.01 9.10
N LEU A 2 -5.38 -5.32 9.87
CA LEU A 2 -5.76 -4.84 11.21
C LEU A 2 -7.02 -3.96 11.20
N SER A 3 -7.11 -2.99 10.28
CA SER A 3 -8.31 -2.16 10.13
C SER A 3 -9.58 -2.97 9.88
N TRP A 4 -9.51 -4.04 9.08
CA TRP A 4 -10.64 -4.92 8.83
C TRP A 4 -11.10 -5.64 10.11
N SER A 5 -10.17 -6.17 10.90
CA SER A 5 -10.52 -6.80 12.18
C SER A 5 -11.25 -5.86 13.14
N VAL A 6 -10.86 -4.57 13.18
CA VAL A 6 -11.52 -3.55 14.00
C VAL A 6 -12.89 -3.18 13.45
N ILE A 7 -13.07 -3.18 12.13
CA ILE A 7 -14.37 -2.92 11.50
C ILE A 7 -15.36 -4.05 11.85
N GLU A 8 -14.95 -5.31 11.74
CA GLU A 8 -15.82 -6.47 12.01
C GLU A 8 -16.05 -6.70 13.51
N TYR A 9 -15.01 -6.60 14.33
CA TYR A 9 -15.04 -7.03 15.72
C TYR A 9 -14.87 -5.88 16.71
N ARG A 10 -15.24 -4.65 16.34
CA ARG A 10 -15.09 -3.45 17.18
C ARG A 10 -15.53 -3.67 18.63
N ALA A 11 -16.73 -4.22 18.82
CA ALA A 11 -17.32 -4.46 20.14
C ALA A 11 -16.45 -5.37 21.02
N LYS A 12 -15.73 -6.33 20.41
CA LYS A 12 -14.81 -7.22 21.14
C LYS A 12 -13.55 -6.47 21.60
N TYR A 13 -12.99 -5.60 20.75
CA TYR A 13 -11.89 -4.72 21.14
C TYR A 13 -12.29 -3.74 22.24
N GLU A 14 -13.51 -3.20 22.19
CA GLU A 14 -14.06 -2.35 23.24
C GLU A 14 -14.23 -3.10 24.55
N ALA A 15 -14.83 -4.30 24.52
CA ALA A 15 -15.01 -5.14 25.70
C ALA A 15 -13.66 -5.58 26.32
N ALA A 16 -12.63 -5.77 25.50
CA ALA A 16 -11.28 -6.10 25.96
C ALA A 16 -10.48 -4.86 26.45
N GLY A 17 -10.99 -3.64 26.27
CA GLY A 17 -10.25 -2.41 26.60
C GLY A 17 -9.11 -2.06 25.63
N GLU A 18 -8.95 -2.79 24.53
CA GLU A 18 -7.84 -2.67 23.57
C GLU A 18 -8.19 -1.81 22.34
N LEU A 19 -9.40 -1.22 22.28
CA LEU A 19 -9.82 -0.43 21.13
C LEU A 19 -8.92 0.80 20.87
N SER A 20 -8.47 1.49 21.93
CA SER A 20 -7.57 2.64 21.79
C SER A 20 -6.22 2.19 21.23
N HIS A 21 -5.64 1.15 21.80
CA HIS A 21 -4.34 0.62 21.42
C HIS A 21 -4.31 0.15 19.96
N VAL A 22 -5.31 -0.63 19.53
CA VAL A 22 -5.39 -1.08 18.13
C VAL A 22 -5.55 0.10 17.17
N LYS A 23 -6.31 1.15 17.56
CA LYS A 23 -6.41 2.38 16.77
C LYS A 23 -5.05 3.08 16.67
N ASP A 24 -4.29 3.20 17.75
CA ASP A 24 -2.98 3.85 17.71
C ASP A 24 -2.00 3.12 16.77
N ILE A 25 -2.04 1.78 16.75
CA ILE A 25 -1.25 0.97 15.81
C ILE A 25 -1.66 1.26 14.35
N ILE A 26 -2.97 1.28 14.05
CA ILE A 26 -3.46 1.61 12.70
C ILE A 26 -3.02 3.01 12.30
N LYS A 27 -3.17 3.98 13.20
CA LYS A 27 -2.79 5.37 12.99
C LYS A 27 -1.31 5.51 12.67
N TRP A 28 -0.44 4.79 13.39
CA TRP A 28 1.00 4.79 13.14
C TRP A 28 1.32 4.32 11.72
N GLY A 29 0.72 3.21 11.28
CA GLY A 29 0.90 2.69 9.92
C GLY A 29 0.37 3.62 8.84
N THR A 30 -0.82 4.20 9.03
CA THR A 30 -1.38 5.12 8.04
C THR A 30 -0.67 6.47 8.00
N ASP A 31 -0.19 6.96 9.13
CA ASP A 31 0.64 8.17 9.18
C ASP A 31 1.98 7.96 8.48
N TYR A 32 2.56 6.76 8.60
CA TYR A 32 3.74 6.38 7.80
C TYR A 32 3.41 6.41 6.30
N PHE A 33 2.34 5.73 5.86
CA PHE A 33 1.95 5.73 4.44
C PHE A 33 1.72 7.15 3.90
N LEU A 34 1.02 8.01 4.62
CA LEU A 34 0.79 9.39 4.20
C LEU A 34 2.09 10.22 4.09
N LYS A 35 3.19 9.83 4.74
CA LYS A 35 4.51 10.48 4.60
C LYS A 35 5.29 9.98 3.38
N THR A 36 4.99 8.78 2.87
CA THR A 36 5.72 8.20 1.73
C THR A 36 5.38 8.85 0.38
N PHE A 37 4.31 9.63 0.31
CA PHE A 37 3.90 10.36 -0.89
C PHE A 37 3.33 11.74 -0.53
N ASN A 38 3.25 12.64 -1.50
CA ASN A 38 2.66 13.96 -1.29
C ASN A 38 1.13 13.88 -1.26
N HIS A 39 0.58 13.54 -0.07
CA HIS A 39 -0.86 13.40 0.15
C HIS A 39 -1.63 14.74 0.16
N THR A 40 -0.96 15.89 0.08
CA THR A 40 -1.60 17.22 0.04
C THR A 40 -1.79 17.76 -1.39
N MET A 41 -1.47 16.98 -2.42
CA MET A 41 -1.71 17.39 -3.81
C MET A 41 -3.20 17.41 -4.13
N ASP A 42 -3.69 18.50 -4.72
CA ASP A 42 -5.04 18.59 -5.29
C ASP A 42 -5.09 17.97 -6.69
N THR A 43 -6.14 17.19 -6.94
CA THR A 43 -6.08 15.96 -7.74
C THR A 43 -6.34 16.06 -9.25
N ILE A 44 -6.26 17.22 -9.93
CA ILE A 44 -6.65 17.23 -11.37
C ILE A 44 -5.64 17.95 -12.29
N ASN A 45 -5.19 19.15 -11.96
CA ASN A 45 -4.44 19.95 -12.94
C ASN A 45 -2.94 19.61 -13.02
N THR A 46 -2.35 19.08 -11.94
CA THR A 46 -0.92 18.74 -11.89
C THR A 46 -0.61 17.27 -12.15
N LEU A 47 -1.59 16.37 -12.06
CA LEU A 47 -1.43 14.96 -12.48
C LEU A 47 -1.32 14.80 -14.01
N LEU A 48 -1.86 15.75 -14.78
CA LEU A 48 -1.71 15.80 -16.24
C LEU A 48 -0.29 16.20 -16.70
N HIS A 49 0.53 16.80 -15.83
CA HIS A 49 1.90 17.22 -16.16
C HIS A 49 3.01 16.57 -15.32
N ARG A 50 2.70 16.09 -14.11
CA ARG A 50 3.59 15.24 -13.31
C ARG A 50 2.91 13.89 -13.09
N LYS A 51 3.05 13.01 -14.10
CA LYS A 51 2.58 11.61 -14.09
C LYS A 51 3.31 10.69 -13.09
N THR A 52 4.10 11.24 -12.18
CA THR A 52 4.97 10.48 -11.28
C THR A 52 4.59 10.80 -9.84
N ILE A 53 3.85 9.90 -9.20
CA ILE A 53 3.82 9.86 -7.74
C ILE A 53 5.14 9.23 -7.31
N TYR A 54 5.95 10.02 -6.61
CA TYR A 54 7.16 9.54 -5.97
C TYR A 54 6.76 8.88 -4.67
N LEU A 55 6.62 7.57 -4.70
CA LEU A 55 6.50 6.79 -3.50
C LEU A 55 7.91 6.55 -2.96
N ARG A 56 8.20 7.18 -1.82
CA ARG A 56 9.48 7.09 -1.13
C ARG A 56 9.33 6.10 0.01
N ILE A 57 9.85 4.90 -0.18
CA ILE A 57 9.87 3.86 0.85
C ILE A 57 11.32 3.53 1.15
N ILE A 58 11.61 3.33 2.44
CA ILE A 58 12.86 2.72 2.86
C ILE A 58 12.66 1.22 2.69
N VAL A 59 13.29 0.66 1.68
CA VAL A 59 13.41 -0.78 1.52
C VAL A 59 14.79 -1.13 2.07
N GLY A 60 14.89 -2.26 2.78
CA GLY A 60 16.19 -2.87 3.03
C GLY A 60 16.88 -3.13 1.69
N VAL A 61 17.81 -2.27 1.32
CA VAL A 61 18.63 -2.46 0.12
C VAL A 61 19.85 -3.23 0.58
N GLY A 62 19.69 -4.53 0.71
CA GLY A 62 20.78 -5.48 0.90
C GLY A 62 20.86 -6.36 -0.32
N ASP A 63 22.04 -6.45 -0.93
CA ASP A 63 22.32 -7.57 -1.82
C ASP A 63 22.31 -8.83 -0.94
N ALA A 64 21.32 -9.69 -1.17
CA ALA A 64 21.20 -10.98 -0.47
C ALA A 64 22.22 -12.01 -0.98
N SER A 65 23.13 -11.60 -1.89
CA SER A 65 24.23 -12.43 -2.33
C SER A 65 25.13 -12.80 -1.13
N GLU A 66 25.31 -14.10 -0.94
CA GLU A 66 26.24 -14.63 0.04
C GLU A 66 27.63 -14.01 -0.20
N GLY A 67 28.13 -13.23 0.77
CA GLY A 67 29.47 -12.64 0.73
C GLY A 67 29.55 -11.13 0.53
N SER A 68 28.43 -10.40 0.46
CA SER A 68 28.48 -8.93 0.50
C SER A 68 28.94 -8.44 1.88
N LEU A 69 30.13 -7.82 1.94
CA LEU A 69 30.70 -7.22 3.16
C LEU A 69 30.15 -5.81 3.44
N SER A 70 29.22 -5.32 2.62
CA SER A 70 28.62 -4.00 2.78
C SER A 70 27.60 -4.04 3.92
N PRO A 71 27.75 -3.22 4.98
CA PRO A 71 26.76 -3.09 6.04
C PRO A 71 25.37 -2.79 5.47
N ASN A 72 24.42 -3.69 5.71
CA ASN A 72 23.04 -3.58 5.29
C ASN A 72 22.13 -4.31 6.30
N ASP A 73 20.81 -4.25 6.09
CA ASP A 73 19.81 -4.81 7.01
C ASP A 73 19.83 -6.34 7.12
N LEU A 74 20.44 -7.05 6.15
CA LEU A 74 20.63 -8.50 6.18
C LEU A 74 21.97 -8.91 6.82
N TYR A 75 23.00 -8.07 6.69
CA TYR A 75 24.34 -8.33 7.20
C TYR A 75 24.52 -7.91 8.67
N CYS A 76 23.90 -6.79 9.07
CA CYS A 76 24.09 -6.19 10.39
C CYS A 76 23.01 -6.65 11.38
N TRP A 77 23.37 -7.49 12.35
CA TRP A 77 22.52 -7.76 13.52
C TRP A 77 22.77 -6.73 14.61
N MET A 78 21.97 -5.66 14.63
CA MET A 78 22.07 -4.60 15.63
C MET A 78 20.69 -4.07 16.00
N ARG A 79 20.60 -3.35 17.13
CA ARG A 79 19.35 -2.70 17.50
C ARG A 79 19.04 -1.58 16.50
N PRO A 80 17.77 -1.35 16.14
CA PRO A 80 17.41 -0.37 15.11
C PRO A 80 17.84 1.07 15.46
N GLU A 81 17.96 1.41 16.75
CA GLU A 81 18.47 2.70 17.21
C GLU A 81 19.99 2.88 17.03
N ASP A 82 20.72 1.78 16.83
CA ASP A 82 22.18 1.77 16.66
C ASP A 82 22.60 1.65 15.18
N ILE A 83 21.65 1.69 14.24
CA ILE A 83 21.93 1.63 12.80
C ILE A 83 22.72 2.87 12.36
N ASP A 84 23.93 2.65 11.86
CA ASP A 84 24.85 3.69 11.38
C ASP A 84 25.10 3.65 9.85
N TYR A 85 24.59 2.62 9.16
CA TYR A 85 24.70 2.49 7.72
C TYR A 85 23.65 3.33 6.97
N PRO A 86 23.94 3.78 5.74
CA PRO A 86 22.98 4.55 4.94
C PRO A 86 21.72 3.74 4.60
N GLN A 87 20.55 4.28 4.93
CA GLN A 87 19.27 3.73 4.51
C GLN A 87 18.83 4.38 3.20
N ALA A 88 18.92 3.63 2.09
CA ALA A 88 18.50 4.11 0.79
C ALA A 88 16.97 4.23 0.71
N VAL A 89 16.50 5.37 0.20
CA VAL A 89 15.09 5.54 -0.15
C VAL A 89 14.91 5.12 -1.59
N THR A 90 14.07 4.12 -1.83
CA THR A 90 13.73 3.66 -3.17
C THR A 90 12.54 4.45 -3.69
N GLU A 91 12.69 4.98 -4.90
CA GLU A 91 11.59 5.59 -5.64
C GLU A 91 10.97 4.54 -6.55
N CYS A 92 9.67 4.32 -6.37
CA CYS A 92 8.93 3.41 -7.24
C CYS A 92 8.07 4.17 -8.26
N HIS A 93 8.19 3.79 -9.52
CA HIS A 93 7.40 4.37 -10.63
C HIS A 93 6.36 3.41 -11.23
N SER A 94 6.46 2.10 -10.94
CA SER A 94 5.61 1.05 -11.53
C SER A 94 5.28 -0.08 -10.55
N CYS A 95 4.76 0.27 -9.37
CA CYS A 95 4.31 -0.69 -8.33
C CYS A 95 2.83 -0.51 -8.04
N SER A 96 1.99 -0.85 -9.03
CA SER A 96 0.53 -0.80 -8.89
C SER A 96 0.03 -1.61 -7.70
N ASP A 97 0.63 -2.76 -7.44
CA ASP A 97 0.18 -3.71 -6.42
C ASP A 97 0.42 -3.14 -5.02
N LEU A 98 1.65 -2.68 -4.77
CA LEU A 98 2.01 -1.99 -3.52
C LEU A 98 1.12 -0.77 -3.27
N VAL A 99 0.92 0.06 -4.29
CA VAL A 99 0.11 1.28 -4.15
C VAL A 99 -1.37 0.96 -3.96
N ALA A 100 -1.90 -0.09 -4.59
CA ALA A 100 -3.26 -0.57 -4.39
C ALA A 100 -3.48 -1.07 -2.96
N GLU A 101 -2.52 -1.82 -2.40
CA GLU A 101 -2.56 -2.30 -1.02
C GLU A 101 -2.50 -1.12 -0.02
N MET A 102 -1.63 -0.14 -0.27
CA MET A 102 -1.58 1.09 0.52
C MET A 102 -2.89 1.88 0.44
N ALA A 103 -3.48 2.02 -0.75
CA ALA A 103 -4.77 2.68 -0.93
C ALA A 103 -5.86 1.99 -0.10
N THR A 104 -5.87 0.66 -0.11
CA THR A 104 -6.83 -0.17 0.64
C THR A 104 -6.61 -0.05 2.15
N ALA A 105 -5.36 -0.04 2.61
CA ALA A 105 -5.01 0.14 4.02
C ALA A 105 -5.46 1.51 4.55
N VAL A 106 -5.18 2.59 3.80
CA VAL A 106 -5.58 3.95 4.16
C VAL A 106 -7.11 4.13 4.08
N ALA A 107 -7.76 3.56 3.07
CA ALA A 107 -9.22 3.60 2.94
C ALA A 107 -9.93 2.86 4.08
N SER A 108 -9.48 1.64 4.42
CA SER A 108 -10.06 0.87 5.53
C SER A 108 -9.85 1.56 6.88
N ALA A 109 -8.69 2.17 7.12
CA ALA A 109 -8.46 2.98 8.32
C ALA A 109 -9.43 4.17 8.42
N SER A 110 -9.80 4.79 7.29
CA SER A 110 -10.76 5.90 7.31
C SER A 110 -12.13 5.51 7.88
N ILE A 111 -12.53 4.24 7.73
CA ILE A 111 -13.75 3.69 8.33
C ILE A 111 -13.58 3.50 9.84
N VAL A 112 -12.42 3.00 10.28
CA VAL A 112 -12.11 2.81 11.71
C VAL A 112 -12.13 4.15 12.46
N PHE A 113 -11.62 5.22 11.84
CA PHE A 113 -11.52 6.56 12.39
C PHE A 113 -12.69 7.48 12.04
N LYS A 114 -13.84 6.95 11.61
CA LYS A 114 -15.03 7.73 11.21
C LYS A 114 -15.45 8.82 12.20
N ASP A 115 -15.16 8.62 13.49
CA ASP A 115 -15.47 9.55 14.58
C ASP A 115 -14.59 10.82 14.52
N ASN A 116 -13.39 10.75 13.92
CA ASN A 116 -12.49 11.87 13.66
C ASN A 116 -12.60 12.31 12.19
N LYS A 117 -13.46 13.30 11.93
CA LYS A 117 -13.74 13.80 10.57
C LYS A 117 -12.50 14.32 9.85
N ALA A 118 -11.65 15.11 10.53
CA ALA A 118 -10.47 15.70 9.92
C ALA A 118 -9.46 14.62 9.49
N TYR A 119 -9.21 13.63 10.36
CA TYR A 119 -8.31 12.53 10.03
C TYR A 119 -8.89 11.62 8.93
N THR A 120 -10.20 11.33 9.00
CA THR A 120 -10.90 10.55 7.97
C THR A 120 -10.80 11.21 6.60
N GLN A 121 -11.02 12.52 6.50
CA GLN A 121 -10.90 13.26 5.23
C GLN A 121 -9.47 13.18 4.67
N LYS A 122 -8.46 13.31 5.53
CA LYS A 122 -7.05 13.15 5.15
C LYS A 122 -6.76 11.74 4.59
N LEU A 123 -7.25 10.70 5.26
CA LEU A 123 -7.10 9.31 4.82
C LEU A 123 -7.83 9.06 3.49
N VAL A 124 -9.09 9.48 3.37
CA VAL A 124 -9.87 9.31 2.14
C VAL A 124 -9.21 10.02 0.96
N HIS A 125 -8.69 11.23 1.18
CA HIS A 125 -7.97 11.97 0.14
C HIS A 125 -6.70 11.25 -0.31
N GLY A 126 -5.87 10.81 0.65
CA GLY A 126 -4.68 10.01 0.35
C GLY A 126 -5.00 8.70 -0.38
N ALA A 127 -6.05 7.98 0.03
CA ALA A 127 -6.49 6.76 -0.61
C ALA A 127 -6.95 7.00 -2.07
N LYS A 128 -7.61 8.12 -2.36
CA LYS A 128 -8.00 8.49 -3.74
C LYS A 128 -6.78 8.72 -4.63
N ILE A 129 -5.77 9.44 -4.14
CA ILE A 129 -4.53 9.71 -4.87
C ILE A 129 -3.84 8.38 -5.23
N LEU A 130 -3.68 7.49 -4.24
CA LEU A 130 -3.07 6.17 -4.44
C LEU A 130 -3.89 5.30 -5.39
N PHE A 131 -5.22 5.29 -5.27
CA PHE A 131 -6.08 4.51 -6.15
C PHE A 131 -6.02 4.98 -7.61
N ILE A 132 -5.95 6.30 -7.85
CA ILE A 132 -5.77 6.85 -9.20
C ILE A 132 -4.43 6.42 -9.79
N PHE A 133 -3.36 6.41 -8.99
CA PHE A 133 -2.05 5.90 -9.41
C PHE A 133 -2.12 4.42 -9.81
N ALA A 134 -2.67 3.59 -8.94
CA ALA A 134 -2.79 2.14 -9.17
C ALA A 134 -3.63 1.82 -10.42
N ARG A 135 -4.69 2.59 -10.68
CA ARG A 135 -5.55 2.41 -11.87
C ARG A 135 -5.20 3.32 -13.05
N GLY A 136 -4.03 3.97 -13.04
CA GLY A 136 -3.63 4.94 -14.06
C GLY A 136 -3.77 4.41 -15.50
N GLY A 137 -3.46 3.13 -15.73
CA GLY A 137 -3.64 2.49 -17.04
C GLY A 137 -5.08 2.49 -17.57
N ALA A 138 -6.08 2.30 -16.72
CA ALA A 138 -7.49 2.31 -17.14
C ALA A 138 -7.96 3.72 -17.54
N TRP A 139 -7.50 4.75 -16.83
CA TRP A 139 -7.83 6.14 -17.15
C TRP A 139 -7.08 6.66 -18.37
N LEU A 140 -5.86 6.18 -18.63
CA LEU A 140 -5.15 6.47 -19.87
C LEU A 140 -5.90 5.95 -21.10
N TYR A 141 -6.61 4.81 -21.02
CA TYR A 141 -7.51 4.37 -22.09
C TYR A 141 -8.65 5.37 -22.31
N TYR A 142 -9.36 5.77 -21.26
CA TYR A 142 -10.48 6.73 -21.38
C TYR A 142 -10.05 8.09 -21.93
N ALA A 143 -8.83 8.55 -21.60
CA ALA A 143 -8.32 9.85 -22.03
C ALA A 143 -7.69 9.83 -23.44
N THR A 144 -7.08 8.72 -23.86
CA THR A 144 -6.33 8.65 -25.13
C THR A 144 -7.02 7.84 -26.21
N GLY A 145 -8.05 7.06 -25.88
CA GLY A 145 -8.68 6.09 -26.77
C GLY A 145 -7.77 4.92 -27.16
N ASN A 146 -6.55 4.84 -26.64
CA ASN A 146 -5.59 3.80 -27.01
C ASN A 146 -5.85 2.52 -26.21
N SER A 147 -6.31 1.48 -26.91
CA SER A 147 -6.67 0.16 -26.37
C SER A 147 -5.48 -0.61 -25.78
N SER A 148 -4.24 -0.20 -26.04
CA SER A 148 -3.05 -0.78 -25.42
C SER A 148 -3.00 -0.54 -23.90
N TYR A 149 -3.50 0.61 -23.44
CA TYR A 149 -3.61 0.93 -22.02
C TYR A 149 -4.76 0.18 -21.33
N LEU A 150 -5.86 -0.06 -22.07
CA LEU A 150 -6.93 -0.94 -21.61
C LEU A 150 -6.39 -2.36 -21.45
N LYS A 151 -5.63 -2.85 -22.44
CA LYS A 151 -4.98 -4.16 -22.37
C LYS A 151 -4.09 -4.27 -21.14
N PHE A 152 -3.33 -3.25 -20.76
CA PHE A 152 -2.55 -3.25 -19.51
C PHE A 152 -3.42 -3.31 -18.24
N ALA A 153 -4.55 -2.61 -18.21
CA ALA A 153 -5.46 -2.55 -17.07
C ALA A 153 -6.43 -3.74 -16.95
N THR A 154 -6.70 -4.45 -18.06
CA THR A 154 -7.70 -5.54 -18.14
C THR A 154 -7.10 -6.85 -18.66
N THR A 155 -5.79 -6.93 -18.88
CA THR A 155 -5.16 -8.18 -19.32
C THR A 155 -5.49 -9.30 -18.35
N THR A 156 -5.98 -10.41 -18.90
CA THR A 156 -6.09 -11.69 -18.18
C THR A 156 -4.74 -12.15 -17.62
N GLY A 157 -3.63 -11.60 -18.11
CA GLY A 157 -2.31 -11.67 -17.48
C GLY A 157 -2.32 -11.24 -16.02
N LEU A 158 -2.95 -10.13 -15.63
CA LEU A 158 -3.00 -9.70 -14.22
C LEU A 158 -3.70 -10.75 -13.35
N ALA A 159 -4.85 -11.24 -13.79
CA ALA A 159 -5.60 -12.28 -13.08
C ALA A 159 -4.85 -13.63 -13.08
N LYS A 160 -4.12 -13.96 -14.16
CA LYS A 160 -3.28 -15.17 -14.26
C LYS A 160 -2.02 -15.07 -13.40
N HIS A 161 -1.38 -13.91 -13.32
CA HIS A 161 -0.23 -13.61 -12.47
C HIS A 161 -0.62 -13.52 -10.99
N ALA A 162 -1.81 -12.99 -10.69
CA ALA A 162 -2.42 -13.03 -9.36
C ALA A 162 -2.92 -14.44 -8.98
N GLY A 163 -2.78 -15.44 -9.86
CA GLY A 163 -3.18 -16.81 -9.59
C GLY A 163 -4.69 -17.02 -9.49
N ALA A 164 -5.53 -16.08 -9.95
CA ALA A 164 -6.99 -16.10 -9.82
C ALA A 164 -7.68 -17.35 -10.38
N PHE A 165 -7.02 -18.06 -11.30
CA PHE A 165 -7.56 -19.26 -11.96
C PHE A 165 -6.75 -20.54 -11.67
N TRP A 166 -5.80 -20.50 -10.73
CA TRP A 166 -4.89 -21.62 -10.44
C TRP A 166 -5.10 -22.18 -9.02
N GLY A 167 -5.45 -23.46 -8.91
CA GLY A 167 -5.61 -24.17 -7.63
C GLY A 167 -4.29 -24.63 -7.00
N GLY A 168 -3.39 -23.69 -6.71
CA GLY A 168 -2.15 -23.96 -5.96
C GLY A 168 -2.40 -24.12 -4.45
N PRO A 169 -1.42 -24.62 -3.66
CA PRO A 169 -1.59 -24.86 -2.22
C PRO A 169 -1.87 -23.58 -1.39
N TYR A 170 -1.58 -22.40 -1.93
CA TYR A 170 -1.86 -21.10 -1.31
C TYR A 170 -3.06 -20.38 -1.92
N TYR A 171 -3.80 -21.06 -2.80
CA TYR A 171 -5.01 -20.51 -3.41
C TYR A 171 -6.12 -20.39 -2.36
N GLY A 172 -6.73 -19.21 -2.27
CA GLY A 172 -7.81 -18.96 -1.34
C GLY A 172 -7.40 -18.67 0.11
N VAL A 173 -6.10 -18.76 0.43
CA VAL A 173 -5.56 -18.36 1.73
C VAL A 173 -5.10 -16.92 1.63
N LEU A 174 -5.76 -16.05 2.39
CA LEU A 174 -5.43 -14.64 2.42
C LEU A 174 -4.04 -14.43 3.04
N SER A 175 -3.16 -13.75 2.30
CA SER A 175 -1.79 -13.45 2.69
C SER A 175 -1.39 -12.03 2.24
N TRP A 176 -0.17 -11.62 2.60
CA TRP A 176 0.35 -10.32 2.20
C TRP A 176 0.45 -10.18 0.67
N ASP A 177 0.64 -11.28 -0.04
CA ASP A 177 0.78 -11.31 -1.50
C ASP A 177 -0.54 -11.70 -2.20
N ASN A 178 -1.36 -12.57 -1.58
CA ASN A 178 -2.62 -13.06 -2.16
C ASN A 178 -3.86 -12.55 -1.40
N LYS A 179 -4.74 -11.80 -2.08
CA LYS A 179 -6.04 -11.34 -1.54
C LYS A 179 -7.24 -12.13 -2.04
N LEU A 180 -7.02 -13.14 -2.87
CA LEU A 180 -8.08 -13.99 -3.39
C LEU A 180 -8.57 -14.91 -2.27
N THR A 181 -9.80 -14.69 -1.84
CA THR A 181 -10.51 -15.62 -0.97
C THR A 181 -11.07 -16.75 -1.83
N VAL A 182 -11.13 -17.98 -1.30
CA VAL A 182 -11.90 -19.07 -1.95
C VAL A 182 -13.34 -18.56 -2.17
N ALA A 183 -13.84 -18.65 -3.41
CA ALA A 183 -15.22 -18.36 -3.75
C ALA A 183 -16.08 -19.62 -3.57
#